data_AF-A0A523EZ73-F1
#
_entry.id   AF-A0A523EZ73-F1
#
_cell.length_a   1.000
_cell.length_b   1.000
_cell.length_c   1.000
_cell.angle_alpha   90.00
_cell.angle_beta   90.00
_cell.angle_gamma   90.00
#
_symmetry.space_group_name_H-M   'P 1'
#
loop_
_entity.id
_entity.type
_entity.pdbx_description
1 polymer ?
#
loop_
_entity_poly.entity_id
_entity_poly.type
_entity_poly.pdbx_seq_one_letter_code
_entity_poly.pdbx_strand_id
1 'polypeptide(L)'
;MTLLNEIDLLYERTVMSPDSVTEQSFVDWMENVATGHQVDRVAAKYVRRCLQVARKLAAFWQGAPSASSAPPDWRARVDVAQGSRAWRPQLELAQHLLERTPSEEIFGYVVDLFRVVVNEPFLDGISYEEWLDARRN
;
A
#
# COMPACT_ATOMS: atom_id res chain seq x y z
N MET A 1 13.95 2.75 -4.17
CA MET A 1 12.49 2.53 -4.16
C MET A 1 12.18 1.63 -2.98
N THR A 2 11.23 1.99 -2.11
CA THR A 2 10.88 1.15 -0.96
C THR A 2 9.87 0.07 -1.35
N LEU A 3 9.71 -0.95 -0.51
CA LEU A 3 8.67 -1.95 -0.70
C LEU A 3 7.26 -1.33 -0.69
N LEU A 4 7.04 -0.22 0.04
CA LEU A 4 5.76 0.48 0.05
C LEU A 4 5.49 1.19 -1.28
N ASN A 5 6.53 1.76 -1.90
CA ASN A 5 6.42 2.37 -3.23
C ASN A 5 6.07 1.32 -4.30
N GLU A 6 6.62 0.10 -4.21
CA GLU A 6 6.25 -1.01 -5.11
C GLU A 6 4.76 -1.37 -5.01
N ILE A 7 4.18 -1.31 -3.81
CA ILE A 7 2.76 -1.55 -3.58
C ILE A 7 1.91 -0.40 -4.16
N ASP A 8 2.33 0.85 -3.96
CA ASP A 8 1.65 2.01 -4.55
C ASP A 8 1.60 1.91 -6.07
N LEU A 9 2.73 1.60 -6.72
CA LEU A 9 2.81 1.41 -8.17
C LEU A 9 1.95 0.25 -8.65
N LEU A 10 1.87 -0.84 -7.88
CA LEU A 10 0.97 -1.95 -8.17
C LEU A 10 -0.49 -1.49 -8.14
N TYR A 11 -0.91 -0.81 -7.07
CA TYR A 11 -2.28 -0.32 -6.93
C TYR A 11 -2.62 0.67 -8.04
N GLU A 12 -1.76 1.66 -8.27
CA GLU A 12 -1.91 2.64 -9.34
C GLU A 12 -2.10 1.96 -10.70
N ARG A 13 -1.22 1.03 -11.07
CA ARG A 13 -1.34 0.29 -12.34
C ARG A 13 -2.68 -0.46 -12.45
N THR A 14 -3.14 -1.10 -11.37
CA THR A 14 -4.40 -1.86 -11.40
C THR A 14 -5.66 -1.01 -11.58
N VAL A 15 -5.64 0.25 -11.15
CA VAL A 15 -6.82 1.14 -11.26
C VAL A 15 -6.73 2.11 -12.44
N MET A 16 -5.52 2.40 -12.91
CA MET A 16 -5.29 3.31 -14.04
C MET A 16 -5.30 2.58 -15.38
N SER A 17 -4.77 1.36 -15.41
CA SER A 17 -4.66 0.54 -16.62
C SER A 17 -5.12 -0.90 -16.35
N PRO A 18 -6.37 -1.11 -15.91
CA PRO A 18 -6.87 -2.41 -15.46
C PRO A 18 -6.76 -3.52 -16.51
N ASP A 19 -6.94 -3.19 -17.79
CA ASP A 19 -6.83 -4.15 -18.91
C ASP A 19 -5.39 -4.60 -19.19
N SER A 20 -4.39 -3.83 -18.71
CA SER A 20 -2.97 -4.15 -18.86
C SER A 20 -2.46 -5.12 -17.78
N VAL A 21 -3.29 -5.44 -16.79
CA VAL A 21 -2.91 -6.27 -15.65
C VAL A 21 -3.44 -7.68 -15.84
N THR A 22 -2.51 -8.60 -16.12
CA THR A 22 -2.76 -10.03 -16.27
C THR A 22 -2.29 -10.79 -15.05
N GLU A 23 -2.67 -12.07 -14.93
CA GLU A 23 -2.13 -12.93 -13.86
C GLU A 23 -0.60 -13.05 -13.96
N GLN A 24 -0.05 -13.10 -15.18
CA GLN A 24 1.40 -13.07 -15.38
C GLN A 24 2.03 -11.78 -14.84
N SER A 25 1.39 -10.64 -15.03
CA SER A 25 1.89 -9.36 -14.49
C SER A 25 2.02 -9.37 -12.96
N PHE A 26 1.14 -10.08 -12.25
CA PHE A 26 1.23 -10.25 -10.79
C PHE A 26 2.35 -11.21 -10.37
N VAL A 27 2.58 -12.27 -11.15
CA VAL A 27 3.70 -13.19 -10.92
C VAL A 27 5.03 -12.47 -11.11
N ASP A 28 5.20 -11.77 -12.23
CA ASP A 28 6.42 -11.01 -12.54
C ASP A 28 6.70 -9.95 -11.45
N TRP A 29 5.65 -9.25 -11.00
CA TRP A 29 5.78 -8.28 -9.91
C TRP A 29 6.22 -8.94 -8.60
N MET A 30 5.66 -10.10 -8.23
CA MET A 30 6.10 -10.83 -7.02
C MET A 30 7.56 -11.27 -7.11
N GLU A 31 8.02 -11.74 -8.27
CA GLU A 31 9.41 -12.12 -8.49
C GLU A 31 10.35 -10.92 -8.36
N ASN A 32 9.98 -9.77 -8.94
CA ASN A 32 10.73 -8.52 -8.79
C ASN A 32 10.81 -8.05 -7.33
N VAL A 33 9.70 -8.13 -6.59
CA VAL A 33 9.70 -7.78 -5.15
C VAL A 33 10.59 -8.73 -4.34
N ALA A 34 10.53 -10.03 -4.62
CA ALA A 34 11.32 -11.03 -3.90
C ALA A 34 12.83 -10.91 -4.18
N THR A 35 13.21 -10.46 -5.38
CA THR A 35 14.61 -10.24 -5.77
C THR A 35 15.15 -8.88 -5.35
N GLY A 36 14.30 -7.85 -5.35
CA GLY A 36 14.68 -6.46 -5.04
C GLY A 36 14.66 -6.10 -3.54
N HIS A 37 13.96 -6.88 -2.70
CA HIS A 37 13.79 -6.57 -1.29
C HIS A 37 14.06 -7.75 -0.37
N GLN A 38 14.67 -7.45 0.78
CA GLN A 38 14.79 -8.43 1.86
C GLN A 38 13.46 -8.49 2.63
N VAL A 39 12.59 -9.41 2.23
CA VAL A 39 11.23 -9.55 2.80
C VAL A 39 11.20 -10.69 3.82
N ASP A 40 11.01 -10.37 5.10
CA ASP A 40 10.80 -11.39 6.12
C ASP A 40 9.41 -12.05 6.01
N ARG A 41 9.17 -13.12 6.78
CA ARG A 41 7.93 -13.90 6.70
C ARG A 41 6.68 -13.07 7.01
N VAL A 42 6.78 -12.08 7.90
CA VAL A 42 5.66 -11.24 8.32
C VAL A 42 5.37 -10.20 7.23
N ALA A 43 6.41 -9.52 6.73
CA ALA A 43 6.29 -8.62 5.59
C ALA A 43 5.71 -9.35 4.36
N ALA A 44 6.16 -10.58 4.07
CA ALA A 44 5.65 -11.38 2.97
C ALA A 44 4.15 -11.71 3.10
N LYS A 45 3.64 -11.88 4.33
CA LYS A 45 2.20 -12.04 4.58
C LYS A 45 1.43 -10.79 4.15
N TYR A 46 1.90 -9.61 4.52
CA TYR A 46 1.24 -8.35 4.16
C TYR A 46 1.35 -8.04 2.67
N VAL A 47 2.51 -8.28 2.06
CA VAL A 47 2.70 -8.20 0.60
C VAL A 47 1.68 -9.07 -0.15
N ARG A 48 1.49 -10.33 0.28
CA ARG A 48 0.46 -11.20 -0.31
C ARG A 48 -0.95 -10.65 -0.13
N ARG A 49 -1.26 -10.02 1.01
CA ARG A 49 -2.58 -9.39 1.23
C ARG A 49 -2.78 -8.17 0.32
N CYS A 50 -1.76 -7.34 0.14
CA CYS A 50 -1.80 -6.24 -0.84
C CYS A 50 -2.04 -6.77 -2.26
N LEU A 51 -1.36 -7.85 -2.65
CA LEU A 51 -1.58 -8.47 -3.97
C LEU A 51 -3.02 -8.94 -4.16
N GLN A 52 -3.67 -9.49 -3.12
CA GLN A 52 -5.08 -9.85 -3.20
C GLN A 52 -6.01 -8.64 -3.34
N VAL A 53 -5.64 -7.49 -2.75
CA VAL A 53 -6.37 -6.23 -2.98
C VAL A 53 -6.17 -5.77 -4.41
N ALA A 54 -4.93 -5.78 -4.92
CA ALA A 54 -4.60 -5.41 -6.30
C ALA A 54 -5.41 -6.23 -7.33
N ARG A 55 -5.54 -7.55 -7.12
CA ARG A 55 -6.41 -8.40 -7.96
C ARG A 55 -7.88 -7.98 -7.94
N LYS A 56 -8.41 -7.63 -6.75
CA LYS A 56 -9.80 -7.14 -6.61
C LYS A 56 -10.00 -5.79 -7.27
N LEU A 57 -9.01 -4.89 -7.17
CA LEU A 57 -9.00 -3.59 -7.83
C LEU A 57 -9.06 -3.74 -9.35
N ALA A 58 -8.18 -4.58 -9.91
CA ALA A 58 -8.18 -4.87 -11.34
C ALA A 58 -9.54 -5.41 -11.80
N ALA A 59 -10.08 -6.43 -11.11
CA ALA A 59 -11.38 -7.00 -11.45
C ALA A 59 -12.54 -6.00 -11.39
N PHE A 60 -12.52 -5.08 -10.40
CA PHE A 60 -13.53 -4.03 -10.29
C PHE A 60 -13.47 -3.06 -11.48
N TRP A 61 -12.28 -2.60 -11.84
CA TRP A 61 -12.10 -1.58 -12.88
C TRP A 61 -12.17 -2.13 -14.30
N GLN A 62 -11.88 -3.42 -14.53
CA GLN A 62 -12.13 -4.10 -15.81
C GLN A 62 -13.63 -4.18 -16.16
N GLY A 63 -14.49 -4.26 -15.14
CA GLY A 63 -15.95 -4.31 -15.30
C GLY A 63 -16.66 -2.96 -15.18
N ALA A 64 -15.93 -1.88 -14.89
CA ALA A 64 -16.53 -0.58 -14.59
C ALA A 64 -16.98 0.16 -15.87
N PRO A 65 -18.10 0.92 -15.82
CA PRO A 65 -18.51 1.78 -16.92
C PRO A 65 -17.44 2.86 -17.21
N SER A 66 -17.40 3.34 -18.45
CA SER A 66 -16.34 4.11 -19.10
C SER A 66 -15.47 5.01 -18.21
N ALA A 67 -14.16 5.04 -18.51
CA ALA A 67 -13.13 5.79 -17.81
C ALA A 67 -13.38 7.32 -17.63
N SER A 68 -14.36 7.89 -18.34
CA SER A 68 -14.73 9.31 -18.24
C SER A 68 -15.39 9.70 -16.92
N SER A 69 -15.95 8.75 -16.16
CA SER A 69 -16.53 9.00 -14.83
C SER A 69 -15.58 8.66 -13.67
N ALA A 70 -14.44 8.04 -13.97
CA ALA A 70 -13.49 7.62 -12.95
C ALA A 70 -12.64 8.81 -12.47
N PRO A 71 -12.36 8.92 -11.16
CA PRO A 71 -11.45 9.95 -10.63
C PRO A 71 -10.10 9.96 -11.38
N PRO A 72 -9.45 11.12 -11.59
CA PRO A 72 -8.13 11.16 -12.22
C PRO A 72 -7.01 10.67 -11.30
N ASP A 73 -7.19 10.79 -9.99
CA ASP A 73 -6.25 10.31 -8.97
C ASP A 73 -6.45 8.82 -8.69
N TRP A 74 -5.35 8.06 -8.67
CA TRP A 74 -5.40 6.61 -8.48
C TRP A 74 -5.81 6.24 -7.04
N ARG A 75 -5.47 7.04 -6.04
CA ARG A 75 -5.86 6.77 -4.64
C ARG A 75 -7.37 6.89 -4.49
N ALA A 76 -7.96 7.95 -5.05
CA ALA A 76 -9.41 8.08 -5.14
C ALA A 76 -10.09 6.90 -5.85
N ARG A 77 -9.46 6.32 -6.89
CA ARG A 77 -9.99 5.09 -7.55
C ARG A 77 -9.93 3.86 -6.64
N VAL A 78 -8.88 3.70 -5.86
CA VAL A 78 -8.79 2.63 -4.85
C VAL A 78 -9.89 2.79 -3.80
N ASP A 79 -10.13 4.01 -3.34
CA ASP A 79 -11.20 4.33 -2.40
C ASP A 79 -12.59 4.04 -2.96
N VAL A 80 -12.86 4.40 -4.21
CA VAL A 80 -14.13 4.08 -4.89
C VAL A 80 -14.36 2.56 -4.97
N ALA A 81 -13.33 1.80 -5.34
CA ALA A 81 -13.46 0.37 -5.57
C ALA A 81 -13.55 -0.46 -4.29
N GLN A 82 -12.79 -0.09 -3.26
CA GLN A 82 -12.61 -0.91 -2.07
C GLN A 82 -12.68 -0.12 -0.76
N GLY A 83 -12.57 1.21 -0.76
CA GLY A 83 -12.57 2.05 0.46
C GLY A 83 -11.40 1.78 1.39
N SER A 84 -11.53 2.18 2.66
CA SER A 84 -10.46 2.11 3.67
C SER A 84 -9.84 0.72 3.88
N ARG A 85 -10.59 -0.35 3.59
CA ARG A 85 -10.10 -1.74 3.71
C ARG A 85 -9.00 -2.10 2.71
N ALA A 86 -8.86 -1.39 1.58
CA ALA A 86 -7.78 -1.63 0.62
C ALA A 86 -6.40 -1.26 1.18
N TRP A 87 -6.36 -0.26 2.06
CA TRP A 87 -5.14 0.30 2.62
C TRP A 87 -4.67 -0.43 3.88
N ARG A 88 -5.56 -1.18 4.55
CA ARG A 88 -5.24 -1.92 5.78
C ARG A 88 -4.00 -2.80 5.66
N PRO A 89 -3.84 -3.65 4.61
CA PRO A 89 -2.63 -4.46 4.47
C PRO A 89 -1.34 -3.64 4.29
N GLN A 90 -1.45 -2.47 3.65
CA GLN A 90 -0.32 -1.58 3.44
C GLN A 90 0.05 -0.86 4.74
N LEU A 91 -0.93 -0.46 5.56
CA LEU A 91 -0.70 0.09 6.90
C LEU A 91 0.00 -0.94 7.79
N GLU A 92 -0.49 -2.18 7.82
CA GLU A 92 0.12 -3.27 8.59
C GLU A 92 1.56 -3.55 8.14
N LEU A 93 1.82 -3.48 6.82
CA LEU A 93 3.18 -3.60 6.28
C LEU A 93 4.05 -2.42 6.72
N ALA A 94 3.57 -1.19 6.58
CA ALA A 94 4.31 0.01 6.95
C ALA A 94 4.65 0.02 8.44
N GLN A 95 3.71 -0.34 9.31
CA GLN A 95 3.96 -0.48 10.75
C GLN A 95 5.02 -1.54 11.05
N HIS A 96 4.94 -2.71 10.39
CA HIS A 96 5.96 -3.75 10.56
C HIS A 96 7.35 -3.28 10.10
N LEU A 97 7.43 -2.60 8.95
CA LEU A 97 8.69 -2.06 8.45
C LEU A 97 9.23 -0.96 9.38
N LEU A 98 8.37 -0.10 9.94
CA LEU A 98 8.75 0.95 10.87
C LEU A 98 9.38 0.37 12.14
N GLU A 99 8.84 -0.73 12.64
CA GLU A 99 9.37 -1.44 13.82
C GLU A 99 10.72 -2.12 13.55
N ARG A 100 10.93 -2.63 12.33
CA ARG A 100 12.11 -3.42 11.95
C ARG A 100 13.29 -2.57 11.50
N THR A 101 12.99 -1.57 10.69
CA THR A 101 13.97 -0.70 10.05
C THR A 101 13.43 0.73 10.06
N PRO A 102 13.43 1.40 11.23
CA PRO A 102 12.82 2.71 11.33
C PRO A 102 13.46 3.73 10.39
N SER A 103 12.63 4.46 9.66
CA SER A 103 13.04 5.61 8.86
C SER A 103 11.93 6.65 8.84
N GLU A 104 12.29 7.91 8.61
CA GLU A 104 11.35 9.02 8.48
C GLU A 104 10.37 8.79 7.32
N GLU A 105 10.85 8.24 6.20
CA GLU A 105 10.02 7.88 5.04
C GLU A 105 8.94 6.86 5.42
N ILE A 106 9.30 5.78 6.14
CA ILE A 106 8.34 4.75 6.54
C ILE A 106 7.38 5.30 7.61
N PHE A 107 7.86 6.17 8.50
CA PHE A 107 7.01 6.86 9.47
C PHE A 107 5.94 7.71 8.79
N GLY A 108 6.32 8.51 7.79
CA GLY A 108 5.37 9.29 6.98
C GLY A 108 4.31 8.40 6.33
N TYR A 109 4.71 7.27 5.75
CA TYR A 109 3.78 6.26 5.22
C TYR A 109 2.78 5.76 6.27
N VAL A 110 3.25 5.46 7.49
CA VAL A 110 2.37 5.04 8.59
C VAL A 110 1.39 6.15 8.95
N VAL A 111 1.85 7.39 9.11
CA VAL A 111 0.98 8.54 9.42
C VAL A 111 -0.13 8.70 8.39
N ASP A 112 0.23 8.72 7.11
CA ASP A 112 -0.72 8.91 6.01
C ASP A 112 -1.72 7.76 5.93
N LEU A 113 -1.25 6.52 5.96
CA LEU A 113 -2.11 5.33 5.89
C LEU A 113 -2.98 5.18 7.13
N PHE A 114 -2.47 5.52 8.32
CA PHE A 114 -3.23 5.46 9.57
C PHE A 114 -4.40 6.44 9.51
N ARG A 115 -4.17 7.66 9.02
CA ARG A 115 -5.25 8.63 8.82
C ARG A 115 -6.31 8.13 7.85
N VAL A 116 -5.94 7.46 6.77
CA VAL A 116 -6.90 6.89 5.80
C VAL A 116 -7.68 5.70 6.38
N VAL A 117 -7.02 4.82 7.13
CA VAL A 117 -7.61 3.57 7.62
C VAL A 117 -8.40 3.74 8.91
N VAL A 118 -7.86 4.52 9.85
CA VAL A 118 -8.36 4.69 11.22
C VAL A 118 -9.15 5.99 11.37
N ASN A 119 -8.94 6.96 10.47
CA ASN A 119 -9.56 8.29 10.52
C ASN A 119 -9.22 9.08 11.80
N GLU A 120 -8.01 8.86 12.32
CA GLU A 120 -7.43 9.52 13.49
C GLU A 120 -5.96 9.89 13.19
N PRO A 121 -5.37 10.88 13.88
CA PRO A 121 -3.93 11.12 13.78
C PRO A 121 -3.15 9.93 14.37
N PHE A 122 -2.02 9.58 13.74
CA PHE A 122 -1.13 8.56 14.30
C PHE A 122 -0.41 9.13 15.52
N LEU A 123 -0.55 8.45 16.68
CA LEU A 123 0.09 8.81 17.95
C LEU A 123 -0.09 10.30 18.29
N ASP A 124 -1.33 10.79 18.23
CA ASP A 124 -1.67 12.19 18.52
C ASP A 124 -0.91 13.24 17.68
N GLY A 125 -0.36 12.83 16.54
CA GLY A 125 0.35 13.72 15.61
C GLY A 125 1.79 14.02 16.00
N ILE A 126 2.44 13.17 16.82
CA ILE A 126 3.86 13.32 17.10
C ILE A 126 4.72 13.22 15.83
N SER A 127 5.88 13.88 15.86
CA SER A 127 6.91 13.82 14.84
C SER A 127 7.70 12.49 14.90
N TYR A 128 8.46 12.22 13.83
CA TYR A 128 9.36 11.07 13.78
C TYR A 128 10.44 11.11 14.87
N GLU A 129 10.97 12.31 15.17
CA GLU A 129 11.99 12.52 16.22
C GLU A 129 11.42 12.19 17.60
N GLU A 130 10.24 12.70 17.93
CA GLU A 130 9.55 12.40 19.19
C GLU A 130 9.23 10.91 19.33
N TRP A 131 8.79 10.27 18.24
CA TRP A 131 8.54 8.83 18.20
C TRP A 131 9.81 8.01 18.42
N LEU A 132 10.93 8.40 17.82
CA LEU A 132 12.22 7.73 18.03
C LEU A 132 12.72 7.88 19.46
N ASP A 133 12.61 9.08 20.02
CA ASP A 133 13.09 9.36 21.38
C ASP A 133 12.25 8.63 22.43
N ALA A 134 10.93 8.52 22.23
CA ALA A 134 10.04 7.72 23.08
C ALA A 134 10.41 6.22 23.13
N ARG A 135 11.16 5.71 22.13
CA ARG A 135 11.60 4.30 22.06
C ARG A 135 13.01 4.05 22.57
N ARG A 136 13.80 5.12 22.73
CA ARG A 136 15.17 5.04 23.29
C ARG A 136 15.17 5.07 24.81
N ASN A 137 14.09 5.57 25.40
CA ASN A 137 13.81 5.60 26.84
C ASN A 137 13.02 4.36 27.28
#